data_AF-A0A852TSD9-F1
#
_entry.id   AF-A0A852TSD9-F1
#
_cell.length_a   1.000
_cell.length_b   1.000
_cell.length_c   1.000
_cell.angle_alpha   90.00
_cell.angle_beta   90.00
_cell.angle_gamma   90.00
#
_symmetry.space_group_name_H-M   'P 1'
#
loop_
_entity.id
_entity.type
_entity.pdbx_description
1 polymer ?
#
loop_
_entity_poly.entity_id
_entity_poly.type
_entity_poly.pdbx_seq_one_letter_code
_entity_poly.pdbx_strand_id
1 'polypeptide(L)'
;MALTRSLFPGGVGRAVVIVLTAAVLAVCGLVGAAPSAADATPCPGCGKAQRSTGAAEELKRTAPLAKLRELRDSGAARFQEPALHSVEGDPASGASGPPDARYAELDEYRLFAEGDDPVHWRHIRQQQIGDCWLMATMGAIAAADPGLIREMITANPNGTYTVAFPGARPVTVTPDLPLHDGKPVFAGSDPEQRVIWPAILEKAYAQREGGYGELENWHSGAAMSAFKPGSGLGDYLPSFLMNPLIRTDVDDLYARFAERGEAMTLSTSPLSGDRPLMREGELVSGHVYFVVAVDAAADTVTVRNPWGEHTGDIVLTEDEINRNITAIHSSLMREER
;
A
#
# COMPACT_ATOMS: atom_id res chain seq x y z
N MET A 1 -18.05 23.31 -51.82
CA MET A 1 -18.39 22.15 -50.96
C MET A 1 -17.21 21.20 -51.04
N ALA A 2 -16.49 20.80 -50.00
CA ALA A 2 -16.75 20.79 -48.57
C ALA A 2 -15.44 21.12 -47.81
N LEU A 3 -15.61 21.64 -46.60
CA LEU A 3 -14.56 22.06 -45.68
C LEU A 3 -13.82 20.86 -45.08
N THR A 4 -12.50 20.89 -45.19
CA THR A 4 -11.56 20.18 -44.32
C THR A 4 -11.41 20.94 -43.01
N ARG A 5 -11.67 20.29 -41.86
CA ARG A 5 -11.08 20.70 -40.59
C ARG A 5 -10.86 19.50 -39.66
N SER A 6 -9.59 19.25 -39.43
CA SER A 6 -8.99 18.46 -38.36
C SER A 6 -9.37 19.02 -36.99
N LEU A 7 -9.74 18.14 -36.05
CA LEU A 7 -9.87 18.40 -34.62
C LEU A 7 -9.48 17.14 -33.84
N PHE A 8 -8.20 16.95 -33.56
CA PHE A 8 -7.70 16.24 -32.37
C PHE A 8 -6.27 16.73 -32.07
N PRO A 9 -6.05 17.54 -31.03
CA PRO A 9 -4.73 17.72 -30.46
C PRO A 9 -4.51 16.72 -29.32
N GLY A 10 -3.29 16.18 -29.22
CA GLY A 10 -2.72 15.73 -27.95
C GLY A 10 -2.80 14.23 -27.63
N GLY A 11 -1.79 13.47 -28.09
CA GLY A 11 -0.88 12.60 -27.31
C GLY A 11 -1.35 11.55 -26.28
N VAL A 12 -2.51 11.66 -25.64
CA VAL A 12 -2.85 10.86 -24.44
C VAL A 12 -3.64 9.59 -24.79
N GLY A 13 -4.38 9.60 -25.91
CA GLY A 13 -5.29 8.49 -26.27
C GLY A 13 -4.61 7.19 -26.70
N ARG A 14 -3.33 7.19 -27.09
CA ARG A 14 -2.63 5.97 -27.52
C ARG A 14 -2.03 5.16 -26.37
N ALA A 15 -1.60 5.81 -25.30
CA ALA A 15 -1.04 5.11 -24.13
C ALA A 15 -2.12 4.36 -23.35
N VAL A 16 -3.30 4.98 -23.17
CA VAL A 16 -4.45 4.38 -22.45
C VAL A 16 -4.99 3.13 -23.16
N VAL A 17 -5.04 3.13 -24.50
CA VAL A 17 -5.49 1.98 -25.29
C VAL A 17 -4.50 0.80 -25.20
N ILE A 18 -3.19 1.08 -25.12
CA ILE A 18 -2.17 0.03 -25.00
C ILE A 18 -2.25 -0.66 -23.62
N VAL A 19 -2.47 0.10 -22.53
CA VAL A 19 -2.62 -0.43 -21.17
C VAL A 19 -3.90 -1.28 -21.04
N LEU A 20 -5.02 -0.84 -21.64
CA LEU A 20 -6.28 -1.59 -21.68
C LEU A 20 -6.15 -2.95 -22.38
N THR A 21 -5.35 -3.02 -23.46
CA THR A 21 -5.19 -4.27 -24.22
C THR A 21 -4.31 -5.27 -23.49
N ALA A 22 -3.28 -4.81 -22.76
CA ALA A 22 -2.39 -5.65 -21.97
C ALA A 22 -3.08 -6.26 -20.74
N ALA A 23 -3.90 -5.48 -20.04
CA ALA A 23 -4.65 -5.96 -18.86
C ALA A 23 -5.69 -7.04 -19.21
N VAL A 24 -6.40 -6.89 -20.33
CA VAL A 24 -7.39 -7.88 -20.79
C VAL A 24 -6.71 -9.20 -21.22
N LEU A 25 -5.53 -9.13 -21.86
CA LEU A 25 -4.76 -10.32 -22.24
C LEU A 25 -4.19 -11.08 -21.02
N ALA A 26 -3.80 -10.37 -19.96
CA ALA A 26 -3.32 -10.99 -18.72
C ALA A 26 -4.45 -11.76 -17.99
N VAL A 27 -5.67 -11.22 -17.98
CA VAL A 27 -6.84 -11.86 -17.36
C VAL A 27 -7.28 -13.12 -18.14
N CYS A 28 -7.22 -13.11 -19.47
CA CYS A 28 -7.54 -14.30 -20.26
C CYS A 28 -6.49 -15.43 -20.15
N GLY A 29 -5.23 -15.10 -19.83
CA GLY A 29 -4.16 -16.10 -19.64
C GLY A 29 -4.27 -16.91 -18.35
N LEU A 30 -5.00 -16.41 -17.34
CA LEU A 30 -5.11 -17.01 -16.01
C LEU A 30 -6.16 -18.15 -15.89
N VAL A 31 -6.96 -18.39 -16.93
CA VAL A 31 -7.99 -19.46 -16.93
C VAL A 31 -7.44 -20.80 -17.49
N GLY A 32 -6.13 -20.89 -17.73
CA GLY A 32 -5.46 -22.14 -18.08
C GLY A 32 -5.30 -23.06 -16.87
N ALA A 33 -6.03 -24.17 -16.84
CA ALA A 33 -6.00 -25.20 -15.80
C ALA A 33 -4.57 -25.53 -15.33
N ALA A 34 -4.33 -25.37 -14.02
CA ALA A 34 -3.10 -25.80 -13.38
C ALA A 34 -2.99 -27.34 -13.42
N PRO A 35 -1.85 -27.92 -13.85
CA PRO A 35 -1.63 -29.36 -13.68
C PRO A 35 -1.42 -29.68 -12.19
N SER A 36 -2.05 -30.78 -11.76
CA SER A 36 -1.97 -31.38 -10.42
C SER A 36 -0.53 -31.49 -9.88
N ALA A 37 -0.34 -31.05 -8.64
CA ALA A 37 0.93 -30.98 -7.91
C ALA A 37 1.40 -32.35 -7.36
N ALA A 38 1.47 -33.38 -8.21
CA ALA A 38 1.86 -34.73 -7.77
C ALA A 38 3.20 -35.26 -8.34
N ASP A 39 3.83 -34.63 -9.34
CA ASP A 39 5.06 -35.21 -9.95
C ASP A 39 6.10 -34.17 -10.41
N ALA A 40 6.35 -33.14 -9.60
CA ALA A 40 7.48 -32.23 -9.86
C ALA A 40 8.78 -32.82 -9.27
N THR A 41 9.62 -33.40 -10.12
CA THR A 41 10.98 -33.82 -9.75
C THR A 41 11.77 -32.61 -9.23
N PRO A 42 12.52 -32.69 -8.12
CA PRO A 42 13.21 -31.54 -7.54
C PRO A 42 14.24 -30.97 -8.52
N CYS A 43 14.12 -29.68 -8.86
CA CYS A 43 15.12 -28.98 -9.66
C CYS A 43 16.50 -29.05 -8.97
N PRO A 44 17.56 -29.55 -9.64
CA PRO A 44 18.91 -29.60 -9.08
C PRO A 44 19.44 -28.18 -8.85
N GLY A 45 19.38 -27.69 -7.61
CA GLY A 45 19.85 -26.34 -7.24
C GLY A 45 18.92 -25.59 -6.30
N CYS A 46 17.62 -25.89 -6.33
CA CYS A 46 16.63 -25.24 -5.45
C CYS A 46 16.98 -25.43 -3.96
N GLY A 47 17.46 -26.62 -3.58
CA GLY A 47 17.87 -26.90 -2.20
C GLY A 47 19.12 -26.15 -1.71
N LYS A 48 19.98 -25.63 -2.60
CA LYS A 48 21.14 -24.79 -2.21
C LYS A 48 20.71 -23.32 -2.10
N ALA A 49 19.92 -22.83 -3.05
CA ALA A 49 19.38 -21.47 -3.03
C ALA A 49 18.47 -21.23 -1.81
N GLN A 50 17.59 -22.17 -1.48
CA GLN A 50 16.73 -22.10 -0.29
C GLN A 50 17.54 -22.08 1.02
N ARG A 51 18.54 -22.97 1.16
CA ARG A 51 19.44 -22.98 2.33
C ARG A 51 20.23 -21.68 2.48
N SER A 52 20.73 -21.12 1.38
CA SER A 52 21.44 -19.85 1.40
C SER A 52 20.55 -18.66 1.75
N THR A 53 19.26 -18.71 1.38
CA THR A 53 18.28 -17.66 1.71
C THR A 53 17.92 -17.71 3.19
N GLY A 54 17.70 -18.92 3.75
CA GLY A 54 17.43 -19.08 5.18
C GLY A 54 18.61 -18.64 6.05
N ALA A 55 19.85 -18.95 5.65
CA ALA A 55 21.04 -18.50 6.37
C ALA A 55 21.21 -16.97 6.36
N ALA A 56 20.88 -16.31 5.25
CA ALA A 56 20.93 -14.85 5.17
C ALA A 56 19.88 -14.17 6.06
N GLU A 57 18.64 -14.66 6.06
CA GLU A 57 17.60 -14.13 6.95
C GLU A 57 17.92 -14.36 8.44
N GLU A 58 18.50 -15.51 8.78
CA GLU A 58 18.96 -15.75 10.15
C GLU A 58 20.07 -14.78 10.57
N LEU A 59 21.02 -14.49 9.67
CA LEU A 59 22.05 -13.48 9.93
C LEU A 59 21.44 -12.09 10.13
N LYS A 60 20.45 -11.69 9.33
CA LYS A 60 19.75 -10.39 9.51
C LYS A 60 19.07 -10.27 10.88
N ARG A 61 18.62 -11.38 11.47
CA ARG A 61 17.95 -11.40 12.79
C ARG A 61 18.90 -11.48 13.97
N THR A 62 20.13 -11.95 13.76
CA THR A 62 21.04 -12.32 14.86
C THR A 62 22.39 -11.60 14.84
N ALA A 63 22.90 -11.20 13.68
CA ALA A 63 24.17 -10.52 13.57
C ALA A 63 24.07 -9.08 14.11
N PRO A 64 25.14 -8.52 14.71
CA PRO A 64 25.14 -7.12 15.13
C PRO A 64 24.76 -6.18 13.97
N LEU A 65 23.97 -5.13 14.24
CA LEU A 65 23.51 -4.20 13.22
C LEU A 65 24.66 -3.56 12.41
N ALA A 66 25.76 -3.20 13.10
CA ALA A 66 26.97 -2.70 12.44
C ALA A 66 27.51 -3.70 11.39
N LYS A 67 27.43 -5.01 11.67
CA LYS A 67 27.88 -6.03 10.71
C LYS A 67 26.96 -6.13 9.50
N LEU A 68 25.66 -5.96 9.69
CA LEU A 68 24.69 -5.93 8.59
C LEU A 68 24.96 -4.73 7.68
N ARG A 69 25.26 -3.56 8.26
CA ARG A 69 25.67 -2.36 7.53
C ARG A 69 26.97 -2.58 6.76
N GLU A 70 27.99 -3.18 7.36
CA GLU A 70 29.22 -3.56 6.64
C GLU A 70 28.95 -4.49 5.44
N LEU A 71 28.06 -5.48 5.60
CA LEU A 71 27.71 -6.41 4.53
C LEU A 71 26.96 -5.70 3.40
N ARG A 72 26.04 -4.81 3.73
CA ARG A 72 25.38 -3.92 2.77
C ARG A 72 26.41 -3.09 2.00
N ASP A 73 27.31 -2.42 2.71
CA ASP A 73 28.30 -1.52 2.11
C ASP A 73 29.33 -2.28 1.25
N SER A 74 29.54 -3.59 1.51
CA SER A 74 30.37 -4.47 0.67
C SER A 74 29.72 -4.86 -0.67
N GLY A 75 28.45 -4.51 -0.90
CA GLY A 75 27.69 -4.90 -2.08
C GLY A 75 27.10 -6.32 -2.02
N ALA A 76 27.04 -6.93 -0.83
CA ALA A 76 26.47 -8.26 -0.69
C ALA A 76 24.95 -8.22 -0.98
N ALA A 77 24.54 -8.81 -2.11
CA ALA A 77 23.17 -8.70 -2.65
C ALA A 77 22.05 -9.05 -1.64
N ARG A 78 22.29 -10.01 -0.74
CA ARG A 78 21.30 -10.47 0.25
C ARG A 78 21.08 -9.51 1.42
N PHE A 79 21.96 -8.51 1.57
CA PHE A 79 21.94 -7.51 2.64
C PHE A 79 21.69 -6.10 2.09
N GLN A 80 21.40 -5.97 0.79
CA GLN A 80 21.00 -4.69 0.21
C GLN A 80 19.62 -4.30 0.72
N GLU A 81 19.46 -3.01 0.95
CA GLU A 81 18.16 -2.39 1.22
C GLU A 81 17.33 -2.33 -0.07
N PRO A 82 16.01 -2.08 0.00
CA PRO A 82 15.18 -1.87 -1.18
C PRO A 82 15.74 -0.75 -2.07
N ALA A 83 15.65 -0.96 -3.38
CA ALA A 83 16.08 0.03 -4.35
C ALA A 83 15.31 1.36 -4.20
N LEU A 84 16.03 2.48 -4.24
CA LEU A 84 15.48 3.84 -4.30
C LEU A 84 15.47 4.41 -5.72
N HIS A 85 16.03 3.69 -6.70
CA HIS A 85 15.96 4.11 -8.10
C HIS A 85 14.57 3.83 -8.68
N SER A 86 14.24 4.52 -9.77
CA SER A 86 12.94 4.40 -10.46
C SER A 86 11.73 4.83 -9.65
N VAL A 87 11.91 5.62 -8.58
CA VAL A 87 10.82 6.30 -7.88
C VAL A 87 10.54 7.60 -8.63
N GLU A 88 9.39 7.69 -9.30
CA GLU A 88 8.98 8.89 -10.05
C GLU A 88 8.33 9.94 -9.15
N GLY A 89 7.72 9.52 -8.04
CA GLY A 89 7.05 10.35 -7.06
C GLY A 89 5.56 10.04 -6.88
N ASP A 90 4.82 10.99 -6.32
CA ASP A 90 3.37 10.90 -6.15
C ASP A 90 2.65 11.86 -7.12
N PRO A 91 2.12 11.35 -8.24
CA PRO A 91 1.40 12.19 -9.21
C PRO A 91 0.11 12.81 -8.64
N ALA A 92 -0.47 12.22 -7.59
CA ALA A 92 -1.70 12.72 -6.98
C ALA A 92 -1.46 13.99 -6.17
N SER A 93 -0.31 14.10 -5.49
CA SER A 93 0.13 15.32 -4.80
C SER A 93 1.01 16.23 -5.67
N GLY A 94 1.48 15.73 -6.82
CA GLY A 94 2.47 16.40 -7.66
C GLY A 94 3.89 16.35 -7.11
N ALA A 95 4.15 15.50 -6.10
CA ALA A 95 5.48 15.28 -5.58
C ALA A 95 6.34 14.54 -6.61
N SER A 96 7.56 15.01 -6.83
CA SER A 96 8.56 14.29 -7.62
C SER A 96 9.36 13.34 -6.72
N GLY A 97 9.84 12.24 -7.28
CA GLY A 97 10.69 11.28 -6.59
C GLY A 97 11.89 11.95 -5.91
N PRO A 98 12.33 11.45 -4.74
CA PRO A 98 13.29 12.13 -3.89
C PRO A 98 14.67 12.14 -4.55
N PRO A 99 15.21 13.30 -5.00
CA PRO A 99 16.41 13.31 -5.82
C PRO A 99 17.68 12.84 -5.07
N ASP A 100 17.68 12.82 -3.73
CA ASP A 100 18.87 12.51 -2.94
C ASP A 100 18.64 11.72 -1.65
N ALA A 101 17.56 10.93 -1.57
CA ALA A 101 17.34 10.09 -0.39
C ALA A 101 18.46 9.06 -0.19
N ARG A 102 18.89 8.86 1.06
CA ARG A 102 19.88 7.86 1.46
C ARG A 102 19.39 7.09 2.68
N TYR A 103 19.76 5.82 2.76
CA TYR A 103 19.47 5.01 3.94
C TYR A 103 20.27 5.50 5.14
N ALA A 104 19.56 5.89 6.19
CA ALA A 104 20.12 6.25 7.48
C ALA A 104 19.11 5.99 8.60
N GLU A 105 19.60 5.80 9.81
CA GLU A 105 18.76 5.64 11.00
C GLU A 105 18.31 7.03 11.50
N LEU A 106 17.08 7.12 12.02
CA LEU A 106 16.58 8.34 12.65
C LEU A 106 17.22 8.54 14.03
N ASP A 107 17.42 9.81 14.43
CA ASP A 107 18.04 10.15 15.72
C ASP A 107 17.19 9.68 16.92
N GLU A 108 15.86 9.83 16.82
CA GLU A 108 14.92 9.47 17.87
C GLU A 108 13.66 8.87 17.27
N TYR A 109 13.33 7.64 17.67
CA TYR A 109 12.13 6.97 17.20
C TYR A 109 11.69 5.86 18.17
N ARG A 110 10.44 5.43 18.00
CA ARG A 110 9.90 4.20 18.59
C ARG A 110 9.26 3.37 17.49
N LEU A 111 9.29 2.04 17.61
CA LEU A 111 8.57 1.21 16.64
C LEU A 111 7.07 1.50 16.68
N PHE A 112 6.51 1.53 17.89
CA PHE A 112 5.09 1.77 18.18
C PHE A 112 4.94 2.91 19.19
N ALA A 113 3.76 3.51 19.27
CA ALA A 113 3.45 4.50 20.30
C ALA A 113 3.43 3.86 21.70
N GLU A 114 3.58 4.69 22.73
CA GLU A 114 3.38 4.28 24.12
C GLU A 114 1.91 4.38 24.52
N GLY A 115 1.52 3.60 25.54
CA GLY A 115 0.16 3.59 26.07
C GLY A 115 -0.74 2.54 25.42
N ASP A 116 -2.05 2.81 25.47
CA ASP A 116 -3.08 1.83 25.12
C ASP A 116 -3.28 1.69 23.60
N ASP A 117 -2.82 2.68 22.80
CA ASP A 117 -2.96 2.70 21.33
C ASP A 117 -1.58 2.68 20.62
N PRO A 118 -0.81 1.58 20.72
CA PRO A 118 0.54 1.50 20.13
C PRO A 118 0.55 1.57 18.60
N VAL A 119 -0.55 1.18 17.96
CA VAL A 119 -0.82 1.31 16.53
C VAL A 119 -2.12 2.06 16.38
N HIS A 120 -2.11 3.13 15.59
CA HIS A 120 -3.28 3.96 15.33
C HIS A 120 -3.21 4.49 13.89
N TRP A 121 -4.35 4.59 13.21
CA TRP A 121 -4.41 5.01 11.80
C TRP A 121 -3.87 6.42 11.55
N ARG A 122 -3.92 7.30 12.56
CA ARG A 122 -3.30 8.64 12.52
C ARG A 122 -1.78 8.63 12.33
N HIS A 123 -1.13 7.51 12.63
CA HIS A 123 0.30 7.35 12.38
C HIS A 123 0.65 7.28 10.88
N ILE A 124 -0.34 7.12 9.98
CA ILE A 124 -0.11 7.03 8.54
C ILE A 124 0.26 8.41 7.96
N ARG A 125 1.40 8.47 7.28
CA ARG A 125 1.84 9.61 6.47
C ARG A 125 2.64 9.13 5.26
N GLN A 126 2.04 9.14 4.08
CA GLN A 126 2.60 8.63 2.81
C GLN A 126 3.86 9.36 2.32
N GLN A 127 3.84 10.69 2.37
CA GLN A 127 4.90 11.55 1.82
C GLN A 127 5.06 11.45 0.29
N GLN A 128 6.26 11.16 -0.24
CA GLN A 128 6.65 11.55 -1.60
C GLN A 128 6.43 10.47 -2.68
N ILE A 129 6.02 9.26 -2.32
CA ILE A 129 5.88 8.14 -3.25
C ILE A 129 4.40 7.86 -3.55
N GLY A 130 4.08 7.49 -4.81
CA GLY A 130 2.72 7.21 -5.28
C GLY A 130 2.14 5.87 -4.82
N ASP A 131 2.30 5.50 -3.56
CA ASP A 131 1.85 4.23 -2.97
C ASP A 131 0.61 4.37 -2.06
N CYS A 132 -0.21 5.39 -2.29
CA CYS A 132 -1.43 5.70 -1.52
C CYS A 132 -2.32 4.48 -1.24
N TRP A 133 -2.38 3.52 -2.19
CA TRP A 133 -3.10 2.26 -2.04
C TRP A 133 -2.60 1.41 -0.88
N LEU A 134 -1.28 1.34 -0.67
CA LEU A 134 -0.64 0.61 0.42
C LEU A 134 -0.86 1.36 1.74
N MET A 135 -0.62 2.67 1.73
CA MET A 135 -0.76 3.52 2.92
C MET A 135 -2.20 3.57 3.42
N ALA A 136 -3.18 3.72 2.52
CA ALA A 136 -4.60 3.67 2.87
C ALA A 136 -4.99 2.28 3.39
N THR A 137 -4.47 1.20 2.81
CA THR A 137 -4.73 -0.16 3.33
C THR A 137 -4.19 -0.32 4.75
N MET A 138 -2.97 0.12 5.03
CA MET A 138 -2.43 0.10 6.39
C MET A 138 -3.27 0.96 7.36
N GLY A 139 -3.75 2.12 6.91
CA GLY A 139 -4.65 2.98 7.70
C GLY A 139 -5.99 2.31 7.99
N ALA A 140 -6.59 1.66 6.99
CA ALA A 140 -7.84 0.92 7.13
C ALA A 140 -7.70 -0.24 8.13
N ILE A 141 -6.60 -1.01 8.04
CA ILE A 141 -6.32 -2.10 8.98
C ILE A 141 -6.08 -1.54 10.38
N ALA A 142 -5.31 -0.45 10.52
CA ALA A 142 -5.09 0.18 11.83
C ALA A 142 -6.39 0.75 12.46
N ALA A 143 -7.39 1.12 11.65
CA ALA A 143 -8.70 1.53 12.12
C ALA A 143 -9.59 0.34 12.55
N ALA A 144 -9.55 -0.77 11.81
CA ALA A 144 -10.40 -1.93 12.06
C ALA A 144 -9.80 -2.93 13.06
N ASP A 145 -8.50 -3.23 12.94
CA ASP A 145 -7.76 -4.16 13.79
C ASP A 145 -6.27 -3.77 13.92
N PRO A 146 -5.93 -2.79 14.77
CA PRO A 146 -4.54 -2.41 15.02
C PRO A 146 -3.67 -3.55 15.56
N GLY A 147 -4.29 -4.60 16.14
CA GLY A 147 -3.60 -5.79 16.62
C GLY A 147 -2.91 -6.57 15.49
N LEU A 148 -3.54 -6.66 14.32
CA LEU A 148 -2.99 -7.35 13.16
C LEU A 148 -1.65 -6.73 12.73
N ILE A 149 -1.59 -5.41 12.62
CA ILE A 149 -0.34 -4.68 12.30
C ILE A 149 0.73 -4.94 13.36
N ARG A 150 0.34 -4.93 14.64
CA ARG A 150 1.28 -5.18 15.74
C ARG A 150 1.86 -6.59 15.71
N GLU A 151 1.05 -7.59 15.39
CA GLU A 151 1.48 -8.98 15.29
C GLU A 151 2.39 -9.25 14.07
N MET A 152 2.22 -8.48 12.99
CA MET A 152 3.05 -8.61 11.80
C MET A 152 4.50 -8.21 12.00
N ILE A 153 4.80 -7.29 12.94
CA ILE A 153 6.15 -6.72 13.10
C ILE A 153 6.79 -7.22 14.40
N THR A 154 7.86 -8.01 14.25
CA THR A 154 8.69 -8.47 15.37
C THR A 154 9.97 -7.64 15.45
N ALA A 155 10.23 -7.01 16.59
CA ALA A 155 11.53 -6.39 16.88
C ALA A 155 12.55 -7.47 17.30
N ASN A 156 13.70 -7.52 16.62
CA ASN A 156 14.77 -8.46 16.91
C ASN A 156 15.76 -7.88 17.94
N PRO A 157 16.46 -8.72 18.73
CA PRO A 157 17.42 -8.26 19.75
C PRO A 157 18.59 -7.42 19.21
N ASN A 158 18.91 -7.55 17.91
CA ASN A 158 19.98 -6.81 17.26
C ASN A 158 19.53 -5.45 16.69
N GLY A 159 18.27 -5.05 16.89
CA GLY A 159 17.71 -3.78 16.42
C GLY A 159 17.06 -3.83 15.02
N THR A 160 17.03 -4.99 14.35
CA THR A 160 16.27 -5.16 13.10
C THR A 160 14.80 -5.48 13.35
N TYR A 161 13.99 -5.44 12.29
CA TYR A 161 12.57 -5.80 12.34
C TYR A 161 12.28 -6.90 11.34
N THR A 162 11.54 -7.93 11.77
CA THR A 162 11.02 -8.97 10.90
C THR A 162 9.53 -8.75 10.70
N VAL A 163 9.12 -8.65 9.43
CA VAL A 163 7.73 -8.48 9.03
C VAL A 163 7.20 -9.78 8.42
N ALA A 164 6.06 -10.26 8.91
CA ALA A 164 5.40 -11.46 8.43
C ALA A 164 4.13 -11.11 7.65
N PHE A 165 4.20 -11.15 6.31
CA PHE A 165 3.02 -11.08 5.45
C PHE A 165 2.39 -12.48 5.33
N PRO A 166 1.07 -12.64 5.53
CA PRO A 166 0.44 -13.96 5.42
C PRO A 166 0.65 -14.60 4.05
N GLY A 167 0.95 -15.90 4.05
CA GLY A 167 1.23 -16.67 2.82
C GLY A 167 2.58 -16.34 2.15
N ALA A 168 3.38 -15.43 2.70
CA ALA A 168 4.70 -15.07 2.20
C ALA A 168 5.81 -15.46 3.17
N ARG A 169 7.05 -15.44 2.69
CA ARG A 169 8.22 -15.58 3.56
C ARG A 169 8.41 -14.28 4.35
N PRO A 170 8.72 -14.35 5.66
CA PRO A 170 9.03 -13.16 6.44
C PRO A 170 10.23 -12.41 5.86
N VAL A 171 10.20 -11.09 6.01
CA VAL A 171 11.23 -10.18 5.51
C VAL A 171 11.85 -9.46 6.69
N THR A 172 13.18 -9.57 6.84
CA THR A 172 13.91 -8.81 7.87
C THR A 172 14.55 -7.57 7.28
N VAL A 173 14.29 -6.41 7.90
CA VAL A 173 14.81 -5.09 7.50
C VAL A 173 15.55 -4.41 8.66
N THR A 174 16.56 -3.61 8.34
CA THR A 174 17.25 -2.71 9.29
C THR A 174 16.37 -1.52 9.66
N PRO A 175 16.67 -0.78 10.75
CA PRO A 175 15.99 0.47 11.09
C PRO A 175 16.38 1.64 10.17
N ASP A 176 17.38 1.49 9.28
CA ASP A 176 17.79 2.51 8.34
C ASP A 176 16.64 2.81 7.35
N LEU A 177 16.14 4.04 7.31
CA LEU A 177 15.05 4.46 6.41
C LEU A 177 15.59 5.38 5.30
N PRO A 178 14.89 5.53 4.16
CA PRO A 178 15.23 6.54 3.17
C PRO A 178 15.00 7.93 3.74
N LEU A 179 16.09 8.67 3.99
CA LEU A 179 16.06 10.01 4.58
C LEU A 179 16.59 11.07 3.60
N HIS A 180 16.03 12.27 3.70
CA HIS A 180 16.57 13.51 3.13
C HIS A 180 16.57 14.56 4.25
N ASP A 181 17.73 15.20 4.48
CA ASP A 181 17.93 16.15 5.60
C ASP A 181 17.46 15.61 6.97
N GLY A 182 17.75 14.33 7.24
CA GLY A 182 17.40 13.65 8.49
C GLY A 182 15.91 13.31 8.64
N LYS A 183 15.10 13.51 7.60
CA LYS A 183 13.65 13.25 7.63
C LYS A 183 13.29 12.11 6.68
N PRO A 184 12.35 11.21 7.04
CA PRO A 184 11.87 10.19 6.11
C PRO A 184 11.27 10.84 4.87
N VAL A 185 11.53 10.28 3.69
CA VAL A 185 10.92 10.77 2.43
C VAL A 185 9.69 9.97 1.98
N PHE A 186 9.52 8.75 2.49
CA PHE A 186 8.38 7.85 2.22
C PHE A 186 7.53 7.69 3.48
N ALA A 187 6.89 6.54 3.72
CA ALA A 187 6.04 6.34 4.88
C ALA A 187 6.71 6.81 6.18
N GLY A 188 5.94 7.54 6.98
CA GLY A 188 6.33 8.02 8.29
C GLY A 188 5.11 8.25 9.16
N SER A 189 5.31 8.99 10.25
CA SER A 189 4.26 9.49 11.14
C SER A 189 4.44 10.99 11.38
N ASP A 190 3.58 11.58 12.19
CA ASP A 190 3.81 12.96 12.62
C ASP A 190 5.14 13.07 13.42
N PRO A 191 5.96 14.11 13.21
CA PRO A 191 7.22 14.30 13.94
C PRO A 191 7.09 14.33 15.46
N GLU A 192 5.90 14.65 16.01
CA GLU A 192 5.65 14.60 17.45
C GLU A 192 5.47 13.17 17.96
N GLN A 193 4.89 12.28 17.15
CA GLN A 193 4.64 10.88 17.51
C GLN A 193 5.92 10.04 17.49
N ARG A 194 6.76 10.25 16.47
CA ARG A 194 8.05 9.57 16.25
C ARG A 194 7.93 8.04 16.18
N VAL A 195 6.81 7.54 15.63
CA VAL A 195 6.59 6.11 15.43
C VAL A 195 6.97 5.68 14.02
N ILE A 196 7.61 4.52 13.87
CA ILE A 196 8.14 4.07 12.58
C ILE A 196 7.47 2.80 12.02
N TRP A 197 6.48 2.22 12.70
CA TRP A 197 5.78 1.04 12.18
C TRP A 197 5.29 1.20 10.71
N PRO A 198 4.78 2.37 10.23
CA PRO A 198 4.36 2.50 8.83
C PRO A 198 5.57 2.37 7.89
N ALA A 199 6.67 3.05 8.23
CA ALA A 199 7.92 3.02 7.48
C ALA A 199 8.54 1.61 7.43
N ILE A 200 8.49 0.86 8.53
CA ILE A 200 8.99 -0.50 8.60
C ILE A 200 8.15 -1.46 7.74
N LEU A 201 6.82 -1.32 7.78
CA LEU A 201 5.94 -2.15 6.95
C LEU A 201 6.12 -1.84 5.46
N GLU A 202 6.12 -0.57 5.07
CA GLU A 202 6.35 -0.11 3.70
C GLU A 202 7.71 -0.59 3.19
N LYS A 203 8.78 -0.42 3.97
CA LYS A 203 10.13 -0.89 3.62
C LYS A 203 10.18 -2.40 3.41
N ALA A 204 9.55 -3.18 4.30
CA ALA A 204 9.51 -4.64 4.16
C ALA A 204 8.70 -5.07 2.93
N TYR A 205 7.64 -4.34 2.59
CA TYR A 205 6.86 -4.55 1.38
C TYR A 205 7.70 -4.23 0.13
N ALA A 206 8.37 -3.07 0.09
CA ALA A 206 9.31 -2.69 -0.97
C ALA A 206 10.41 -3.76 -1.15
N GLN A 207 10.97 -4.28 -0.04
CA GLN A 207 11.98 -5.33 -0.08
C GLN A 207 11.49 -6.63 -0.73
N ARG A 208 10.20 -6.97 -0.52
CA ARG A 208 9.55 -8.14 -1.09
C ARG A 208 9.30 -7.98 -2.59
N GLU A 209 8.84 -6.80 -3.01
CA GLU A 209 8.48 -6.52 -4.41
C GLU A 209 9.69 -6.11 -5.28
N GLY A 210 10.81 -5.74 -4.68
CA GLY A 210 12.09 -5.51 -5.37
C GLY A 210 12.62 -4.08 -5.31
N GLY A 211 11.84 -3.15 -4.76
CA GLY A 211 12.23 -1.76 -4.58
C GLY A 211 11.04 -0.87 -4.28
N TYR A 212 11.31 0.40 -3.97
CA TYR A 212 10.27 1.39 -3.75
C TYR A 212 9.55 1.76 -5.05
N GLY A 213 10.25 1.88 -6.18
CA GLY A 213 9.63 2.19 -7.47
C GLY A 213 8.57 1.16 -7.91
N GLU A 214 8.64 -0.07 -7.41
CA GLU A 214 7.64 -1.12 -7.69
C GLU A 214 6.30 -0.89 -6.96
N LEU A 215 6.26 0.04 -5.99
CA LEU A 215 5.06 0.36 -5.22
C LEU A 215 4.19 1.44 -5.85
N GLU A 216 4.70 2.17 -6.85
CA GLU A 216 3.98 3.28 -7.44
C GLU A 216 2.79 2.82 -8.30
N ASN A 217 1.69 3.56 -8.22
CA ASN A 217 0.54 3.46 -9.15
C ASN A 217 -0.21 2.10 -9.16
N TRP A 218 -0.22 1.40 -8.03
CA TRP A 218 -1.00 0.17 -7.82
C TRP A 218 -2.38 0.43 -7.18
N HIS A 219 -3.15 -0.61 -6.88
CA HIS A 219 -4.52 -0.53 -6.34
C HIS A 219 -4.66 -1.24 -4.98
N SER A 220 -5.61 -0.80 -4.15
CA SER A 220 -5.71 -1.27 -2.75
C SER A 220 -6.06 -2.74 -2.60
N GLY A 221 -6.76 -3.35 -3.56
CA GLY A 221 -6.97 -4.81 -3.61
C GLY A 221 -5.66 -5.61 -3.52
N ALA A 222 -4.58 -5.17 -4.17
CA ALA A 222 -3.29 -5.84 -4.11
C ALA A 222 -2.68 -5.81 -2.70
N ALA A 223 -2.78 -4.68 -2.00
CA ALA A 223 -2.31 -4.56 -0.62
C ALA A 223 -3.18 -5.43 0.27
N MET A 224 -4.51 -5.29 0.18
CA MET A 224 -5.44 -6.02 1.03
C MET A 224 -5.20 -7.53 0.96
N SER A 225 -4.99 -8.10 -0.23
CA SER A 225 -4.63 -9.51 -0.39
C SER A 225 -3.26 -9.87 0.19
N ALA A 226 -2.28 -8.97 0.18
CA ALA A 226 -0.96 -9.21 0.76
C ALA A 226 -0.98 -9.18 2.30
N PHE A 227 -1.87 -8.37 2.90
CA PHE A 227 -2.10 -8.34 4.35
C PHE A 227 -3.06 -9.44 4.81
N LYS A 228 -4.01 -9.85 3.96
CA LYS A 228 -4.98 -10.92 4.24
C LYS A 228 -5.40 -11.66 2.96
N PRO A 229 -4.72 -12.76 2.60
CA PRO A 229 -5.08 -13.59 1.46
C PRO A 229 -6.50 -14.16 1.59
N GLY A 230 -7.27 -14.16 0.50
CA GLY A 230 -8.60 -14.79 0.45
C GLY A 230 -9.80 -13.85 0.59
N SER A 231 -9.62 -12.53 0.48
CA SER A 231 -10.70 -11.52 0.53
C SER A 231 -11.66 -11.48 -0.67
N GLY A 232 -11.42 -12.26 -1.73
CA GLY A 232 -12.39 -12.53 -2.79
C GLY A 232 -12.03 -11.94 -4.16
N LEU A 233 -12.84 -12.22 -5.19
CA LEU A 233 -12.55 -11.90 -6.60
C LEU A 233 -12.45 -10.38 -6.94
N GLY A 234 -12.86 -9.49 -6.03
CA GLY A 234 -12.67 -8.04 -6.16
C GLY A 234 -11.23 -7.57 -5.93
N ASP A 235 -10.35 -8.47 -5.46
CA ASP A 235 -8.97 -8.18 -5.08
C ASP A 235 -8.04 -7.85 -6.27
N TYR A 236 -8.42 -8.21 -7.51
CA TYR A 236 -7.56 -8.11 -8.70
C TYR A 236 -8.13 -7.24 -9.82
N LEU A 237 -9.33 -6.67 -9.65
CA LEU A 237 -9.89 -5.81 -10.69
C LEU A 237 -9.43 -4.37 -10.45
N PRO A 238 -8.71 -3.76 -11.40
CA PRO A 238 -8.37 -2.35 -11.32
C PRO A 238 -9.63 -1.53 -11.04
N SER A 239 -9.50 -0.51 -10.20
CA SER A 239 -10.61 0.35 -9.76
C SER A 239 -11.40 0.98 -10.93
N PHE A 240 -10.78 1.13 -12.11
CA PHE A 240 -11.42 1.60 -13.34
C PHE A 240 -12.19 0.52 -14.14
N LEU A 241 -12.00 -0.77 -13.84
CA LEU A 241 -12.80 -1.89 -14.37
C LEU A 241 -13.97 -2.25 -13.44
N MET A 242 -14.01 -1.66 -12.24
CA MET A 242 -15.15 -1.79 -11.34
C MET A 242 -16.32 -0.96 -11.86
N ASN A 243 -17.46 -1.63 -11.99
CA ASN A 243 -18.60 -1.15 -12.78
C ASN A 243 -19.20 0.13 -12.18
N PRO A 244 -19.31 1.24 -12.94
CA PRO A 244 -19.94 2.49 -12.49
C PRO A 244 -21.44 2.38 -12.18
N LEU A 245 -22.05 1.19 -12.31
CA LEU A 245 -23.43 0.89 -11.97
C LEU A 245 -23.62 0.22 -10.61
N ILE A 246 -22.54 -0.16 -9.91
CA ILE A 246 -22.65 -0.65 -8.53
C ILE A 246 -22.84 0.58 -7.65
N ARG A 247 -24.09 0.85 -7.27
CA ARG A 247 -24.39 1.77 -6.19
C ARG A 247 -24.13 1.08 -4.86
N THR A 248 -23.54 1.83 -3.95
CA THR A 248 -23.32 1.45 -2.57
C THR A 248 -24.34 2.16 -1.70
N ASP A 249 -24.74 1.47 -0.63
CA ASP A 249 -25.63 1.96 0.41
C ASP A 249 -24.81 2.12 1.71
N VAL A 250 -25.01 3.22 2.45
CA VAL A 250 -24.31 3.44 3.72
C VAL A 250 -24.64 2.37 4.75
N ASP A 251 -25.84 1.77 4.73
CA ASP A 251 -26.20 0.66 5.61
C ASP A 251 -25.34 -0.59 5.33
N ASP A 252 -25.02 -0.87 4.06
CA ASP A 252 -24.10 -1.97 3.70
C ASP A 252 -22.66 -1.67 4.14
N LEU A 253 -22.22 -0.41 4.00
CA LEU A 253 -20.91 0.01 4.51
C LEU A 253 -20.85 -0.06 6.04
N TYR A 254 -21.93 0.28 6.73
CA TYR A 254 -22.03 0.19 8.18
C TYR A 254 -21.96 -1.28 8.63
N ALA A 255 -22.70 -2.17 7.99
CA ALA A 255 -22.64 -3.60 8.28
C ALA A 255 -21.23 -4.17 8.07
N ARG A 256 -20.51 -3.75 7.00
CA ARG A 256 -19.11 -4.11 6.77
C ARG A 256 -18.18 -3.59 7.86
N PHE A 257 -18.22 -2.28 8.10
CA PHE A 257 -17.27 -1.60 8.95
C PHE A 257 -17.53 -1.84 10.43
N ALA A 258 -18.73 -1.50 10.91
CA ALA A 258 -19.06 -1.47 12.33
C ALA A 258 -19.48 -2.84 12.87
N GLU A 259 -20.23 -3.63 12.10
CA GLU A 259 -20.74 -4.92 12.60
C GLU A 259 -19.74 -6.06 12.37
N ARG A 260 -19.09 -6.09 11.20
CA ARG A 260 -18.13 -7.14 10.84
C ARG A 260 -16.68 -6.77 11.12
N GLY A 261 -16.34 -5.50 11.33
CA GLY A 261 -14.94 -5.08 11.54
C GLY A 261 -14.08 -5.24 10.29
N GLU A 262 -14.67 -5.02 9.11
CA GLU A 262 -13.91 -5.00 7.85
C GLU A 262 -13.05 -3.74 7.75
N ALA A 263 -11.79 -3.89 7.34
CA ALA A 263 -10.97 -2.76 6.90
C ALA A 263 -11.42 -2.35 5.49
N MET A 264 -11.62 -1.05 5.26
CA MET A 264 -12.22 -0.53 4.03
C MET A 264 -11.42 0.61 3.41
N THR A 265 -11.27 0.56 2.08
CA THR A 265 -10.65 1.62 1.26
C THR A 265 -11.55 2.05 0.13
N LEU A 266 -11.55 3.36 -0.18
CA LEU A 266 -12.35 4.00 -1.22
C LEU A 266 -11.41 4.64 -2.24
N SER A 267 -11.58 4.33 -3.53
CA SER A 267 -10.71 4.85 -4.60
C SER A 267 -11.46 5.82 -5.50
N THR A 268 -10.82 6.92 -5.89
CA THR A 268 -11.31 7.83 -6.94
C THR A 268 -10.71 7.46 -8.30
N SER A 269 -11.41 7.78 -9.38
CA SER A 269 -10.91 7.53 -10.74
C SER A 269 -9.86 8.57 -11.14
N PRO A 270 -8.77 8.22 -11.85
CA PRO A 270 -7.85 9.22 -12.40
C PRO A 270 -8.52 10.12 -13.46
N LEU A 271 -9.69 9.74 -13.98
CA LEU A 271 -10.47 10.51 -14.95
C LEU A 271 -11.52 11.42 -14.29
N SER A 272 -11.48 11.58 -12.97
CA SER A 272 -12.51 12.28 -12.19
C SER A 272 -12.13 13.68 -11.71
N GLY A 273 -11.00 14.23 -12.14
CA GLY A 273 -10.54 15.57 -11.75
C GLY A 273 -11.53 16.71 -12.05
N ASP A 274 -12.49 16.47 -12.95
CA ASP A 274 -13.55 17.41 -13.29
C ASP A 274 -14.80 17.32 -12.40
N ARG A 275 -14.82 16.49 -11.36
CA ARG A 275 -15.95 16.42 -10.42
C ARG A 275 -15.85 17.52 -9.36
N PRO A 276 -16.98 18.04 -8.81
CA PRO A 276 -16.97 19.17 -7.87
C PRO A 276 -16.02 19.00 -6.68
N LEU A 277 -16.12 17.87 -5.96
CA LEU A 277 -15.28 17.59 -4.79
C LEU A 277 -13.78 17.55 -5.12
N MET A 278 -13.41 17.19 -6.35
CA MET A 278 -12.01 17.21 -6.80
C MET A 278 -11.54 18.61 -7.20
N ARG A 279 -12.39 19.40 -7.83
CA ARG A 279 -12.08 20.79 -8.20
C ARG A 279 -11.96 21.70 -6.99
N GLU A 280 -12.75 21.41 -5.96
CA GLU A 280 -12.76 22.16 -4.70
C GLU A 280 -11.64 21.71 -3.75
N GLY A 281 -10.93 20.63 -4.10
CA GLY A 281 -9.76 20.14 -3.36
C GLY A 281 -10.11 19.28 -2.14
N GLU A 282 -11.37 18.87 -1.98
CA GLU A 282 -11.79 17.96 -0.92
C GLU A 282 -11.37 16.51 -1.22
N LEU A 283 -11.49 16.10 -2.49
CA LEU A 283 -10.99 14.82 -2.99
C LEU A 283 -9.88 15.01 -4.02
N VAL A 284 -9.08 13.97 -4.20
CA VAL A 284 -7.96 13.91 -5.14
C VAL A 284 -8.31 12.87 -6.19
N SER A 285 -8.04 13.18 -7.46
CA SER A 285 -8.30 12.28 -8.59
C SER A 285 -7.24 11.17 -8.65
N GLY A 286 -7.66 9.91 -8.85
CA GLY A 286 -6.75 8.78 -8.94
C GLY A 286 -6.06 8.43 -7.62
N HIS A 287 -6.78 8.60 -6.50
CA HIS A 287 -6.24 8.47 -5.15
C HIS A 287 -7.05 7.49 -4.30
N VAL A 288 -6.43 6.94 -3.27
CA VAL A 288 -7.05 5.98 -2.36
C VAL A 288 -7.18 6.57 -0.95
N TYR A 289 -8.38 6.43 -0.39
CA TYR A 289 -8.76 6.83 0.97
C TYR A 289 -9.08 5.60 1.81
N PHE A 290 -9.05 5.74 3.13
CA PHE A 290 -9.50 4.69 4.06
C PHE A 290 -10.62 5.16 4.97
N VAL A 291 -11.53 4.26 5.32
CA VAL A 291 -12.68 4.54 6.19
C VAL A 291 -12.23 4.52 7.65
N VAL A 292 -12.67 5.51 8.42
CA VAL A 292 -12.45 5.59 9.87
C VAL A 292 -13.74 5.64 10.69
N ALA A 293 -14.87 5.97 10.05
CA ALA A 293 -16.19 5.88 10.68
C ALA A 293 -17.29 5.74 9.62
N VAL A 294 -18.38 5.09 10.00
CA VAL A 294 -19.64 5.04 9.24
C VAL A 294 -20.79 5.36 10.19
N ASP A 295 -21.61 6.35 9.83
CA ASP A 295 -22.79 6.75 10.58
C ASP A 295 -24.04 6.50 9.73
N ALA A 296 -24.70 5.37 9.98
CA ALA A 296 -25.92 4.96 9.28
C ALA A 296 -27.12 5.88 9.60
N ALA A 297 -27.15 6.53 10.77
CA ALA A 297 -28.24 7.43 11.11
C ALA A 297 -28.13 8.78 10.38
N ALA A 298 -26.90 9.24 10.16
CA ALA A 298 -26.61 10.45 9.40
C ALA A 298 -26.43 10.22 7.89
N ASP A 299 -26.44 8.96 7.44
CA ASP A 299 -26.18 8.56 6.04
C ASP A 299 -24.82 9.05 5.52
N THR A 300 -23.77 8.89 6.35
CA THR A 300 -22.43 9.42 6.06
C THR A 300 -21.31 8.42 6.35
N VAL A 301 -20.21 8.57 5.62
CA VAL A 301 -18.95 7.84 5.81
C VAL A 301 -17.82 8.85 6.00
N THR A 302 -17.03 8.67 7.05
CA THR A 302 -15.82 9.47 7.26
C THR A 302 -14.61 8.74 6.71
N VAL A 303 -13.91 9.38 5.79
CA VAL A 303 -12.68 8.87 5.18
C VAL A 303 -11.48 9.76 5.50
N ARG A 304 -10.29 9.17 5.41
CA ARG A 304 -8.99 9.83 5.60
C ARG A 304 -8.14 9.73 4.35
N ASN A 305 -7.47 10.83 4.02
CA ASN A 305 -6.41 10.84 3.03
C ASN A 305 -5.09 10.32 3.67
N PRO A 306 -4.43 9.29 3.10
CA PRO A 306 -3.19 8.72 3.64
C PRO A 306 -1.98 9.64 3.62
N TRP A 307 -2.07 10.85 3.04
CA TRP A 307 -1.02 11.86 3.13
C TRP A 307 -0.74 12.31 4.58
N GLY A 308 -1.68 12.12 5.50
CA GLY A 308 -1.47 12.25 6.95
C GLY A 308 -2.39 13.25 7.63
N GLU A 309 -2.12 13.55 8.91
CA GLU A 309 -3.04 14.29 9.78
C GLU A 309 -3.48 15.65 9.22
N HIS A 310 -2.57 16.35 8.53
CA HIS A 310 -2.79 17.67 7.93
C HIS A 310 -3.94 17.77 6.91
N THR A 311 -4.44 16.63 6.42
CA THR A 311 -5.53 16.58 5.41
C THR A 311 -6.94 16.65 5.98
N GLY A 312 -7.11 16.52 7.31
CA GLY A 312 -8.44 16.53 7.94
C GLY A 312 -9.31 15.31 7.64
N ASP A 313 -10.42 15.20 8.37
CA ASP A 313 -11.46 14.18 8.13
C ASP A 313 -12.35 14.65 6.97
N ILE A 314 -12.72 13.74 6.07
CA ILE A 314 -13.63 14.01 4.96
C ILE A 314 -14.90 13.21 5.20
N VAL A 315 -16.03 13.90 5.35
CA VAL A 315 -17.34 13.28 5.57
C VAL A 315 -18.09 13.27 4.25
N LEU A 316 -18.41 12.08 3.74
CA LEU A 316 -19.11 11.89 2.47
C LEU A 316 -20.51 11.33 2.74
N THR A 317 -21.51 11.92 2.11
CA THR A 317 -22.86 11.34 1.98
C THR A 317 -22.86 10.14 1.05
N GLU A 318 -23.87 9.26 1.14
CA GLU A 318 -24.08 8.17 0.18
C GLU A 318 -24.01 8.66 -1.28
N ASP A 319 -24.66 9.78 -1.52
CA ASP A 319 -24.82 10.41 -2.83
C ASP A 319 -23.47 10.90 -3.39
N GLU A 320 -22.58 11.41 -2.52
CA GLU A 320 -21.22 11.78 -2.88
C GLU A 320 -20.32 10.56 -3.10
N ILE A 321 -20.48 9.50 -2.31
CA ILE A 321 -19.75 8.24 -2.53
C ILE A 321 -20.08 7.69 -3.91
N ASN A 322 -21.37 7.53 -4.22
CA ASN A 322 -21.85 6.98 -5.48
C ASN A 322 -21.49 7.86 -6.70
N ARG A 323 -21.23 9.15 -6.51
CA ARG A 323 -20.79 10.07 -7.58
C ARG A 323 -19.28 10.09 -7.77
N ASN A 324 -18.49 9.93 -6.71
CA ASN A 324 -17.06 10.24 -6.71
C ASN A 324 -16.16 9.01 -6.60
N ILE A 325 -16.62 7.94 -5.97
CA ILE A 325 -15.85 6.73 -5.73
C ILE A 325 -16.07 5.73 -6.86
N THR A 326 -14.99 5.13 -7.36
CA THR A 326 -15.02 4.17 -8.46
C THR A 326 -14.82 2.73 -8.00
N ALA A 327 -14.25 2.53 -6.81
CA ALA A 327 -14.06 1.22 -6.22
C ALA A 327 -14.04 1.30 -4.69
N ILE A 328 -14.61 0.28 -4.06
CA ILE A 328 -14.55 0.03 -2.62
C ILE A 328 -13.94 -1.34 -2.45
N HIS A 329 -12.83 -1.42 -1.71
CA HIS A 329 -12.24 -2.69 -1.30
C HIS A 329 -12.42 -2.85 0.20
N SER A 330 -12.97 -3.98 0.62
CA SER A 330 -13.15 -4.32 2.01
C SER A 330 -12.68 -5.74 2.30
N SER A 331 -12.14 -5.97 3.49
CA SER A 331 -11.73 -7.29 3.94
C SER A 331 -11.96 -7.44 5.42
N LEU A 332 -12.57 -8.56 5.81
CA LEU A 332 -12.79 -8.93 7.20
C LEU A 332 -11.44 -9.19 7.87
N MET A 333 -11.03 -8.44 8.89
CA MET A 333 -9.70 -8.60 9.49
C MET A 333 -9.58 -9.78 10.45
N ARG A 334 -10.68 -10.20 11.09
CA ARG A 334 -10.73 -11.36 11.99
C ARG A 334 -11.81 -12.34 11.55
N GLU A 335 -11.49 -13.64 11.49
CA GLU A 335 -12.52 -14.67 11.36
C GLU A 335 -13.40 -14.67 12.62
N GLU A 336 -14.71 -14.91 12.46
CA GLU A 336 -15.62 -15.08 13.59
C GLU A 336 -15.11 -16.22 14.48
N ARG A 337 -14.90 -15.94 15.77
CA ARG A 337 -14.44 -16.93 16.76
C ARG A 337 -15.54 -17.91 17.15
#